data_AF-A0A7S1QAU1-F1
#
_entry.id   AF-A0A7S1QAU1-F1
#
_cell.length_a   1.000
_cell.length_b   1.000
_cell.length_c   1.000
_cell.angle_alpha   90.00
_cell.angle_beta   90.00
_cell.angle_gamma   90.00
#
_symmetry.space_group_name_H-M   'P 1'
#
loop_
_entity.id
_entity.type
_entity.pdbx_description
1 polymer ?
#
loop_
_entity_poly.entity_id
_entity_poly.type
_entity_poly.pdbx_seq_one_letter_code
_entity_poly.pdbx_strand_id
1 'polypeptide(L)'
;FWESGHPALNEWARDGSYDPGEFICSGPEGFVFDGGLHWLRPLRMLLGTAVRVSAVAGKTIPHMRGPGMAQALITFQSGVTAIFESVLAPGAISEQPFFVIQGTKGEIVLD
;
A
#
# COMPACT_ATOMS: atom_id res chain seq x y z
N PHE A 1 0.71 -0.89 -3.01
CA PHE A 1 1.36 0.42 -3.21
C PHE A 1 2.59 0.55 -2.33
N TRP A 2 3.60 1.21 -2.90
CA TRP A 2 4.89 1.47 -2.33
C TRP A 2 5.31 2.88 -2.72
N GLU A 3 5.40 3.79 -1.76
CA GLU A 3 6.15 5.03 -1.98
C GLU A 3 7.61 4.71 -1.67
N SER A 4 8.31 4.16 -2.66
CA SER A 4 9.75 3.91 -2.53
C SER A 4 10.47 5.24 -2.72
N GLY A 5 10.76 5.97 -1.64
CA GLY A 5 11.66 7.13 -1.71
C GLY A 5 13.11 6.76 -2.10
N HIS A 6 13.38 5.54 -2.55
CA HIS A 6 14.69 5.14 -3.04
C HIS A 6 15.09 5.89 -4.33
N PRO A 7 16.34 6.41 -4.42
CA PRO A 7 16.82 7.21 -5.55
C PRO A 7 16.83 6.49 -6.90
N ALA A 8 16.80 5.15 -6.88
CA ALA A 8 16.68 4.34 -8.10
C ALA A 8 15.33 4.55 -8.82
N LEU A 9 14.26 4.84 -8.08
CA LEU A 9 12.91 4.98 -8.64
C LEU A 9 12.40 6.43 -8.62
N ASN A 10 13.04 7.32 -7.88
CA ASN A 10 12.56 8.68 -7.68
C ASN A 10 13.67 9.72 -7.83
N GLU A 11 13.53 10.63 -8.81
CA GLU A 11 14.52 11.67 -9.10
C GLU A 11 14.69 12.65 -7.93
N TRP A 12 13.61 12.98 -7.24
CA TRP A 12 13.61 13.86 -6.07
C TRP A 12 14.41 13.31 -4.88
N ALA A 13 14.66 11.99 -4.83
CA ALA A 13 15.44 11.37 -3.76
C ALA A 13 16.92 11.15 -4.12
N ARG A 14 17.36 11.52 -5.34
CA ARG A 14 18.72 11.28 -5.84
C ARG A 14 19.79 12.19 -5.27
N ASP A 15 19.39 13.30 -4.64
CA ASP A 15 20.32 14.26 -4.05
C ASP A 15 20.93 13.79 -2.71
N GLY A 16 20.52 12.61 -2.22
CA GLY A 16 20.99 12.03 -0.97
C GLY A 16 20.38 12.69 0.27
N SER A 17 19.41 13.58 0.12
CA SER A 17 18.68 14.20 1.25
C SER A 17 17.69 13.25 1.92
N TYR A 18 17.31 12.17 1.24
CA TYR A 18 16.39 11.16 1.72
C TYR A 18 17.15 9.93 2.23
N ASP A 19 17.08 9.67 3.54
CA ASP A 19 17.52 8.41 4.14
C ASP A 19 16.30 7.50 4.40
N PRO A 20 16.11 6.43 3.59
CA PRO A 20 15.03 5.46 3.80
C PRO A 20 15.10 4.75 5.17
N GLY A 21 16.26 4.75 5.83
CA GLY A 21 16.45 4.24 7.19
C GLY A 21 15.76 5.10 8.26
N GLU A 22 15.46 6.37 7.95
CA GLU A 22 14.82 7.32 8.87
C GLU A 22 13.29 7.21 8.90
N PHE A 23 12.69 6.22 8.23
CA PHE A 23 11.24 6.00 8.36
C PHE A 23 10.83 5.86 9.82
N ILE A 24 10.00 6.78 10.29
CA ILE A 24 9.47 6.76 11.65
C ILE A 24 7.98 6.42 11.63
N CYS A 25 7.58 5.60 12.58
CA CYS A 25 6.17 5.48 12.95
C CYS A 25 6.08 5.40 14.48
N SER A 26 5.61 6.48 15.08
CA SER A 26 5.40 6.61 16.53
C SER A 26 4.01 6.14 16.97
N GLY A 27 3.09 5.95 16.02
CA GLY A 27 1.72 5.48 16.22
C GLY A 27 1.61 3.95 16.21
N PRO A 28 0.69 3.36 17.00
CA PRO A 28 0.42 1.91 16.94
C PRO A 28 -0.22 1.46 15.61
N GLU A 29 -0.90 2.35 14.91
CA GLU A 29 -1.62 2.09 13.65
C GLU A 29 -0.71 1.86 12.43
N GLY A 30 0.53 2.36 12.46
CA GLY A 30 1.51 2.07 11.40
C GLY A 30 1.27 2.81 10.08
N PHE A 31 2.11 2.46 9.10
CA PHE A 31 1.97 2.91 7.71
C PHE A 31 0.66 2.43 7.08
N VAL A 32 0.13 1.29 7.54
CA VAL A 32 -1.10 0.69 7.01
C VAL A 32 -2.29 1.64 7.09
N PHE A 33 -2.36 2.47 8.14
CA PHE A 33 -3.42 3.47 8.28
C PHE A 33 -3.22 4.66 7.35
N ASP A 34 -2.00 5.20 7.28
CA ASP A 34 -1.65 6.33 6.44
C ASP A 34 -1.82 5.97 4.95
N GLY A 35 -1.02 5.02 4.45
CA GLY A 35 -1.09 4.59 3.05
C GLY A 35 -2.43 3.97 2.69
N GLY A 36 -2.95 3.05 3.53
CA GLY A 36 -4.16 2.29 3.20
C GLY A 36 -5.40 3.15 2.99
N LEU A 37 -5.55 4.26 3.73
CA LEU A 37 -6.72 5.15 3.62
C LEU A 37 -6.83 5.80 2.23
N HIS A 38 -5.72 6.21 1.65
CA HIS A 38 -5.69 6.85 0.33
C HIS A 38 -6.15 5.89 -0.77
N TRP A 39 -5.74 4.63 -0.71
CA TRP A 39 -6.02 3.62 -1.74
C TRP A 39 -7.39 2.96 -1.58
N LEU A 40 -7.88 2.83 -0.34
CA LEU A 40 -9.22 2.29 -0.09
C LEU A 40 -10.33 3.25 -0.52
N ARG A 41 -10.06 4.56 -0.50
CA ARG A 41 -11.06 5.58 -0.85
C ARG A 41 -11.65 5.43 -2.26
N PRO A 42 -10.85 5.40 -3.35
CA PRO A 42 -11.40 5.24 -4.70
C PRO A 42 -12.14 3.91 -4.87
N LEU A 43 -11.64 2.81 -4.27
CA LEU A 43 -12.31 1.51 -4.30
C LEU A 43 -13.69 1.59 -3.63
N ARG A 44 -13.81 2.26 -2.49
CA ARG A 44 -15.10 2.45 -1.82
C ARG A 44 -16.08 3.31 -2.61
N MET A 45 -15.58 4.29 -3.35
CA MET A 45 -16.40 5.13 -4.24
C MET A 45 -16.96 4.32 -5.42
N LEU A 46 -16.19 3.37 -5.95
CA LEU A 46 -16.57 2.56 -7.11
C LEU A 46 -17.35 1.29 -6.75
N LEU A 47 -16.97 0.61 -5.66
CA LEU A 47 -17.44 -0.73 -5.30
C LEU A 47 -18.40 -0.75 -4.10
N GLY A 48 -18.61 0.41 -3.46
CA GLY A 48 -19.44 0.54 -2.27
C GLY A 48 -18.68 0.29 -0.96
N THR A 49 -19.39 0.08 0.13
CA THR A 49 -18.77 -0.10 1.46
C THR A 49 -18.03 -1.44 1.53
N ALA A 50 -16.86 -1.46 2.18
CA ALA A 50 -16.18 -2.71 2.52
C ALA A 50 -16.98 -3.44 3.61
N VAL A 51 -17.41 -4.67 3.34
CA VAL A 51 -18.29 -5.46 4.23
C VAL A 51 -17.54 -6.58 4.97
N ARG A 52 -16.38 -7.00 4.46
CA ARG A 52 -15.53 -7.99 5.12
C ARG A 52 -14.07 -7.73 4.78
N VAL A 53 -13.20 -7.86 5.77
CA VAL A 53 -11.74 -7.77 5.61
C VAL A 53 -11.10 -8.95 6.33
N SER A 54 -10.22 -9.66 5.64
CA SER A 54 -9.26 -10.60 6.24
C SER A 54 -7.87 -10.07 5.95
N ALA A 55 -7.06 -9.83 6.99
CA ALA A 55 -5.78 -9.17 6.82
C ALA A 55 -4.72 -9.71 7.77
N VAL A 56 -3.48 -9.65 7.31
CA VAL A 56 -2.28 -9.79 8.14
C VAL A 56 -1.51 -8.48 8.08
N ALA A 57 -0.95 -8.07 9.22
CA ALA A 57 -0.11 -6.89 9.31
C ALA A 57 1.14 -7.23 10.13
N GLY A 58 2.25 -6.59 9.79
CA GLY A 58 3.55 -6.92 10.34
C GLY A 58 4.48 -5.73 10.41
N LYS A 59 5.54 -5.88 11.19
CA LYS A 59 6.62 -4.90 11.27
C LYS A 59 7.74 -5.33 10.34
N THR A 60 8.12 -4.45 9.43
CA THR A 60 9.21 -4.68 8.46
C THR A 60 10.48 -3.91 8.80
N ILE A 61 10.34 -2.81 9.55
CA ILE A 61 11.44 -1.99 10.04
C ILE A 61 11.45 -2.07 11.57
N PRO A 62 12.51 -2.62 12.22
CA PRO A 62 12.50 -2.95 13.64
C PRO A 62 12.17 -1.78 14.58
N HIS A 63 12.62 -0.56 14.26
CA HIS A 63 12.43 0.62 15.12
C HIS A 63 11.06 1.29 14.99
N MET A 64 10.24 0.92 14.01
CA MET A 64 8.87 1.44 13.93
C MET A 64 8.02 0.87 15.07
N ARG A 65 7.07 1.64 15.60
CA ARG A 65 6.14 1.16 16.62
C ARG A 65 5.06 0.25 16.02
N GLY A 66 4.32 0.77 15.05
CA GLY A 66 3.22 0.10 14.36
C GLY A 66 3.67 -0.77 13.18
N PRO A 67 2.71 -1.37 12.44
CA PRO A 67 3.01 -2.16 11.26
C PRO A 67 3.61 -1.32 10.13
N GLY A 68 4.65 -1.87 9.52
CA GLY A 68 5.22 -1.37 8.26
C GLY A 68 4.65 -2.10 7.05
N MET A 69 3.91 -3.19 7.24
CA MET A 69 3.29 -3.92 6.15
C MET A 69 1.89 -4.42 6.47
N ALA A 70 1.09 -4.59 5.41
CA ALA A 70 -0.17 -5.33 5.43
C ALA A 70 -0.46 -6.00 4.10
N GLN A 71 -1.09 -7.16 4.20
CA GLN A 71 -1.77 -7.84 3.09
C GLN A 71 -3.22 -8.09 3.52
N ALA A 72 -4.17 -7.63 2.72
CA ALA A 72 -5.59 -7.70 3.04
C ALA A 72 -6.42 -8.16 1.83
N LEU A 73 -7.38 -9.06 2.10
CA LEU A 73 -8.46 -9.42 1.19
C LEU A 73 -9.74 -8.70 1.64
N ILE A 74 -10.35 -7.95 0.73
CA ILE A 74 -11.45 -7.03 1.05
C ILE A 74 -12.63 -7.34 0.15
N THR A 75 -13.77 -7.71 0.75
CA THR A 75 -15.04 -7.87 0.04
C THR A 75 -15.86 -6.60 0.17
N PHE A 76 -16.36 -6.09 -0.95
CA PHE A 76 -17.21 -4.91 -1.02
C PHE A 76 -18.69 -5.28 -1.17
N GLN A 77 -19.57 -4.33 -0.86
CA GLN A 77 -21.02 -4.48 -1.01
C GLN A 77 -21.45 -4.86 -2.44
N SER A 78 -20.72 -4.41 -3.46
CA SER A 78 -20.95 -4.81 -4.86
C SER A 78 -20.74 -6.31 -5.13
N GLY A 79 -20.14 -7.05 -4.18
CA GLY A 79 -19.69 -8.43 -4.36
C GLY A 79 -18.27 -8.55 -4.94
N VAL A 80 -17.67 -7.45 -5.40
CA VAL A 80 -16.29 -7.44 -5.87
C VAL A 80 -15.34 -7.62 -4.70
N THR A 81 -14.25 -8.35 -4.93
CA THR A 81 -13.17 -8.54 -3.96
C THR A 81 -11.90 -7.84 -4.47
N ALA A 82 -11.17 -7.18 -3.58
CA ALA A 82 -9.87 -6.60 -3.87
C ALA A 82 -8.81 -7.19 -2.95
N ILE A 83 -7.57 -7.21 -3.46
CA ILE A 83 -6.38 -7.47 -2.66
C ILE A 83 -5.69 -6.11 -2.46
N PHE A 84 -5.33 -5.82 -1.22
CA PHE A 84 -4.51 -4.67 -0.86
C PHE A 84 -3.19 -5.18 -0.28
N GLU A 85 -2.10 -4.83 -0.94
CA GLU A 85 -0.75 -5.12 -0.48
C GLU A 85 0.02 -3.82 -0.28
N SER A 86 0.64 -3.74 0.88
CA SER A 86 1.43 -2.60 1.30
C SER A 86 2.58 -3.11 2.13
N VAL A 87 3.75 -2.54 1.90
CA VAL A 87 4.88 -2.73 2.78
C VAL A 87 5.67 -1.43 2.75
N LEU A 88 6.46 -1.21 3.79
CA LEU A 88 7.43 -0.14 3.93
C LEU A 88 8.80 -0.81 4.07
N ALA A 89 9.77 -0.34 3.31
CA ALA A 89 11.07 -0.94 3.12
C ALA A 89 12.07 0.17 2.80
N PRO A 90 13.31 0.04 3.27
CA PRO A 90 14.36 1.03 3.03
C PRO A 90 14.84 1.11 1.56
N GLY A 91 14.27 0.32 0.65
CA GLY A 91 14.75 0.26 -0.73
C GLY A 91 13.65 -0.09 -1.72
N ALA A 92 13.97 0.13 -3.00
CA ALA A 92 13.12 -0.27 -4.10
C ALA A 92 12.92 -1.80 -4.09
N ILE A 93 11.67 -2.25 -4.27
CA ILE A 93 11.34 -3.68 -4.25
C ILE A 93 11.08 -4.21 -5.64
N SER A 94 10.21 -3.54 -6.42
CA SER A 94 10.02 -3.78 -7.85
C SER A 94 9.14 -2.69 -8.44
N GLU A 95 9.07 -2.62 -9.77
CA GLU A 95 7.96 -1.94 -10.45
C GLU A 95 6.68 -2.75 -10.21
N GLN A 96 5.60 -2.10 -9.81
CA GLN A 96 4.30 -2.73 -9.60
C GLN A 96 3.19 -1.75 -9.99
N PRO A 97 2.15 -2.21 -10.71
CA PRO A 97 1.00 -1.37 -11.03
C PRO A 97 0.28 -0.89 -9.78
N PHE A 98 -0.24 0.34 -9.83
CA PHE A 98 -1.07 0.90 -8.75
C PHE A 98 -2.40 0.17 -8.64
N PHE A 99 -3.04 -0.11 -9.77
CA PHE A 99 -4.27 -0.90 -9.82
C PHE A 99 -4.25 -1.89 -10.97
N VAL A 100 -4.67 -3.12 -10.66
CA VAL A 100 -5.05 -4.12 -11.64
C VAL A 100 -6.51 -4.45 -11.43
N ILE A 101 -7.34 -4.17 -12.41
CA ILE A 101 -8.79 -4.36 -12.36
C ILE A 101 -9.17 -5.42 -13.38
N GLN A 102 -9.59 -6.57 -12.90
CA GLN A 102 -10.02 -7.69 -13.73
C GLN A 102 -11.55 -7.75 -13.79
N GLY A 103 -12.08 -7.91 -15.00
CA GLY A 103 -13.50 -8.05 -15.26
C GLY A 103 -13.80 -9.11 -16.31
N THR A 104 -15.08 -9.33 -16.59
CA THR A 104 -15.53 -10.37 -17.53
C THR A 104 -15.15 -10.09 -18.99
N LYS A 105 -14.69 -8.88 -19.31
CA LYS A 105 -14.32 -8.44 -20.66
C LYS A 105 -12.84 -8.18 -20.84
N GLY A 106 -12.02 -8.42 -19.82
CA GLY A 106 -10.58 -8.17 -19.85
C GLY A 106 -10.07 -7.48 -18.59
N GLU A 107 -8.91 -6.84 -18.71
CA GLU A 107 -8.14 -6.26 -17.62
C GLU A 107 -7.79 -4.80 -17.93
N ILE A 108 -7.77 -3.97 -16.89
CA ILE A 108 -7.23 -2.61 -16.90
C ILE A 108 -6.07 -2.57 -15.92
N VAL A 109 -4.92 -2.07 -16.37
CA VAL A 109 -3.73 -1.84 -15.55
C VAL A 109 -3.47 -0.33 -15.50
N LEU A 110 -3.28 0.19 -14.29
CA LEU A 110 -2.92 1.59 -14.03
C LEU A 110 -1.55 1.63 -13.35
N ASP A 111 -0.59 2.29 -13.99
CA ASP A 111 0.81 2.48 -13.56
C ASP A 111 1.11 3.96 -13.26
#